data_AF-A0A661KPR2-F1
#
_entry.id   AF-A0A661KPR2-F1
#
_cell.length_a   1.000
_cell.length_b   1.000
_cell.length_c   1.000
_cell.angle_alpha   90.00
_cell.angle_beta   90.00
_cell.angle_gamma   90.00
#
_symmetry.space_group_name_H-M   'P 1'
#
loop_
_entity.id
_entity.type
_entity.pdbx_description
1 polymer ?
#
loop_
_entity_poly.entity_id
_entity_poly.type
_entity_poly.pdbx_seq_one_letter_code
_entity_poly.pdbx_strand_id
1 'polypeptide(L)'
;MEPKEMMKQMIKLNKTAFENTFNSIVMLQNQTEQMVQTLVSQSPWLPDEGKKALEEWIKAYKKARDEFKKAVDESYKKVEDFFG
;
A
#
# COMPACT_ATOMS: atom_id res chain seq x y z
N MET A 1 -0.42 -34.83 2.16
CA MET A 1 -1.35 -33.78 1.73
C MET A 1 -1.46 -33.84 0.21
N GLU A 2 -2.66 -33.74 -0.33
CA GLU A 2 -2.89 -33.65 -1.78
C GLU A 2 -2.16 -32.40 -2.35
N PRO A 3 -1.53 -32.46 -3.53
CA PRO A 3 -0.82 -31.32 -4.14
C PRO A 3 -1.67 -30.05 -4.25
N LYS A 4 -2.98 -30.18 -4.52
CA LYS A 4 -3.94 -29.06 -4.59
C LYS A 4 -4.08 -28.34 -3.23
N GLU A 5 -4.12 -29.08 -2.14
CA GLU A 5 -4.26 -28.51 -0.78
C GLU A 5 -2.97 -27.83 -0.31
N MET A 6 -1.79 -28.39 -0.66
CA MET A 6 -0.51 -27.71 -0.40
C MET A 6 -0.41 -26.39 -1.15
N MET A 7 -0.85 -26.34 -2.41
CA MET A 7 -0.85 -25.11 -3.19
C MET A 7 -1.81 -24.06 -2.63
N LYS A 8 -3.04 -24.44 -2.22
CA LYS A 8 -3.97 -23.54 -1.54
C LYS A 8 -3.38 -22.94 -0.27
N GLN A 9 -2.73 -23.76 0.56
CA GLN A 9 -2.06 -23.29 1.77
C GLN A 9 -0.93 -22.29 1.45
N MET A 10 -0.10 -22.58 0.44
CA MET A 10 0.97 -21.68 0.00
C MET A 10 0.44 -20.34 -0.50
N ILE A 11 -0.65 -20.34 -1.29
CA ILE A 11 -1.29 -19.10 -1.76
C ILE A 11 -1.81 -18.28 -0.58
N LYS A 12 -2.49 -18.93 0.37
CA LYS A 12 -3.00 -18.27 1.59
C LYS A 12 -1.87 -17.66 2.42
N LEU A 13 -0.77 -18.39 2.61
CA LEU A 13 0.40 -17.88 3.33
C LEU A 13 0.99 -16.65 2.65
N ASN A 14 1.16 -16.68 1.32
CA ASN A 14 1.66 -15.54 0.56
C ASN A 14 0.71 -14.33 0.67
N LYS A 15 -0.60 -14.54 0.56
CA LYS A 15 -1.62 -13.48 0.71
C LYS A 15 -1.54 -12.82 2.09
N THR A 16 -1.50 -13.61 3.15
CA THR A 16 -1.39 -13.09 4.53
C THR A 16 -0.08 -12.34 4.75
N ALA A 17 1.04 -12.87 4.25
CA ALA A 17 2.34 -12.18 4.33
C ALA A 17 2.28 -10.81 3.61
N PHE A 18 1.73 -10.79 2.40
CA PHE A 18 1.53 -9.56 1.63
C PHE A 18 0.64 -8.56 2.37
N GLU A 19 -0.52 -8.98 2.89
CA GLU A 19 -1.43 -8.09 3.63
C GLU A 19 -0.76 -7.47 4.86
N ASN A 20 -0.01 -8.26 5.64
CA ASN A 20 0.70 -7.76 6.81
C ASN A 20 1.79 -6.75 6.45
N THR A 21 2.60 -7.05 5.43
CA THR A 21 3.65 -6.15 4.94
C THR A 21 3.05 -4.88 4.36
N PHE A 22 1.99 -4.99 3.56
CA PHE A 22 1.30 -3.85 2.97
C PHE A 22 0.73 -2.93 4.06
N ASN A 23 0.05 -3.48 5.07
CA ASN A 23 -0.48 -2.70 6.20
C ASN A 23 0.63 -1.99 6.97
N SER A 24 1.79 -2.64 7.16
CA SER A 24 2.95 -2.02 7.80
C SER A 24 3.49 -0.84 6.98
N ILE A 25 3.56 -0.98 5.66
CA ILE A 25 3.95 0.10 4.75
C ILE A 25 2.96 1.26 4.82
N VAL A 26 1.64 0.98 4.79
CA VAL A 26 0.59 2.00 4.93
C VAL A 26 0.77 2.78 6.23
N MET A 27 1.01 2.10 7.34
CA MET A 27 1.23 2.73 8.64
C MET A 27 2.45 3.65 8.63
N LEU A 28 3.60 3.17 8.13
CA LEU A 28 4.84 3.94 8.07
C LEU A 28 4.69 5.18 7.17
N GLN A 29 4.01 5.05 6.04
CA GLN A 29 3.75 6.16 5.13
C GLN A 29 2.85 7.20 5.77
N ASN A 30 1.79 6.79 6.47
CA ASN A 30 0.88 7.71 7.15
C ASN A 30 1.60 8.48 8.27
N GLN A 31 2.47 7.81 9.05
CA GLN A 31 3.30 8.48 10.06
C GLN A 31 4.30 9.46 9.42
N THR A 32 4.93 9.06 8.32
CA THR A 32 5.87 9.90 7.57
C THR A 32 5.18 11.14 7.01
N GLU A 33 3.97 10.98 6.45
CA GLU A 33 3.17 12.09 5.94
C GLU A 33 2.82 13.09 7.03
N GLN A 34 2.41 12.63 8.21
CA GLN A 34 2.13 13.52 9.35
C GLN A 34 3.38 14.32 9.76
N MET A 35 4.54 13.67 9.80
CA MET A 35 5.82 14.34 10.07
C MET A 35 6.12 15.40 9.01
N VAL A 36 5.98 15.04 7.73
CA VAL A 36 6.22 15.93 6.59
C VAL A 36 5.27 17.13 6.63
N GLN A 37 3.98 16.92 6.86
CA GLN A 37 2.98 17.98 7.00
C GLN A 37 3.34 18.94 8.15
N THR A 38 3.79 18.39 9.29
CA THR A 38 4.23 19.20 10.43
C THR A 38 5.44 20.06 10.06
N LEU A 39 6.48 19.48 9.45
CA LEU A 39 7.67 20.21 9.02
C LEU A 39 7.34 21.32 8.02
N VAL A 40 6.45 21.04 7.06
CA VAL A 40 6.01 21.99 6.04
C VAL A 40 5.23 23.15 6.65
N SER A 41 4.34 22.87 7.60
CA SER A 41 3.57 23.91 8.30
C SER A 41 4.45 24.86 9.12
N GLN A 42 5.58 24.35 9.62
CA GLN A 42 6.56 25.10 10.41
C GLN A 42 7.67 25.74 9.57
N SER A 43 7.62 25.60 8.24
CA SER A 43 8.65 26.08 7.32
C SER A 43 8.24 27.37 6.62
N PRO A 44 8.52 28.56 7.20
CA PRO A 44 8.19 29.84 6.57
C PRO A 44 8.96 30.12 5.27
N TRP A 45 10.02 29.35 5.00
CA TRP A 45 10.83 29.43 3.80
C TRP A 45 10.23 28.67 2.60
N LEU A 46 9.17 27.87 2.80
CA LEU A 46 8.54 27.09 1.73
C LEU A 46 7.39 27.89 1.09
N PRO A 47 7.48 28.24 -0.22
CA PRO A 47 6.40 28.90 -0.94
C PRO A 47 5.14 28.03 -1.04
N ASP A 48 3.99 28.66 -1.25
CA ASP A 48 2.71 27.95 -1.34
C ASP A 48 2.63 27.00 -2.54
N GLU A 49 3.32 27.29 -3.66
CA GLU A 49 3.42 26.32 -4.76
C GLU A 49 4.15 25.05 -4.33
N GLY A 50 5.19 25.17 -3.50
CA GLY A 50 5.95 24.03 -2.97
C GLY A 50 5.10 23.16 -2.03
N LYS A 51 4.28 23.80 -1.18
CA LYS A 51 3.31 23.10 -0.32
C LYS A 51 2.31 22.32 -1.18
N LYS A 52 1.74 22.96 -2.20
CA LYS A 52 0.77 22.34 -3.09
C LYS A 52 1.37 21.16 -3.86
N ALA A 53 2.58 21.31 -4.41
CA ALA A 53 3.27 20.23 -5.12
C ALA A 53 3.49 19.01 -4.22
N LEU A 54 3.85 19.24 -2.95
CA LEU A 54 4.03 18.17 -1.97
C LEU A 54 2.71 17.47 -1.62
N GLU A 55 1.63 18.21 -1.43
CA GLU A 55 0.30 17.63 -1.20
C GLU A 55 -0.18 16.78 -2.38
N GLU A 56 0.01 17.27 -3.61
CA GLU A 56 -0.31 16.53 -4.83
C GLU A 56 0.53 15.25 -4.95
N TRP A 57 1.82 15.33 -4.63
CA TRP A 57 2.71 14.17 -4.61
C TRP A 57 2.27 13.12 -3.59
N ILE A 58 1.92 13.53 -2.36
CA ILE A 58 1.39 12.64 -1.32
C ILE A 58 0.10 11.95 -1.79
N LYS A 59 -0.83 12.72 -2.39
CA LYS A 59 -2.09 12.17 -2.93
C LYS A 59 -1.83 11.15 -4.05
N ALA A 60 -0.94 11.47 -4.98
CA ALA A 60 -0.58 10.58 -6.08
C ALA A 60 0.05 9.28 -5.56
N TYR A 61 0.93 9.38 -4.57
CA TYR A 61 1.58 8.22 -3.97
C TYR A 61 0.60 7.30 -3.23
N LYS A 62 -0.33 7.87 -2.45
CA LYS A 62 -1.43 7.11 -1.82
C LYS A 62 -2.28 6.38 -2.85
N LYS A 63 -2.68 7.08 -3.91
CA LYS A 63 -3.47 6.50 -5.01
C LYS A 63 -2.74 5.33 -5.65
N ALA A 64 -1.47 5.50 -6.00
CA ALA A 64 -0.66 4.44 -6.62
C ALA A 64 -0.54 3.20 -5.74
N ARG A 65 -0.36 3.39 -4.43
CA ARG A 65 -0.34 2.30 -3.45
C ARG A 65 -1.67 1.56 -3.37
N ASP A 66 -2.79 2.28 -3.32
CA ASP A 66 -4.11 1.68 -3.20
C ASP A 66 -4.49 0.92 -4.49
N GLU A 67 -4.11 1.46 -5.65
CA GLU A 67 -4.23 0.77 -6.95
C GLU A 67 -3.38 -0.51 -7.01
N PHE A 68 -2.15 -0.47 -6.48
CA PHE A 68 -1.31 -1.66 -6.36
C PHE A 68 -1.94 -2.74 -5.48
N LYS A 69 -2.48 -2.37 -4.31
CA LYS A 69 -3.20 -3.30 -3.43
C LYS A 69 -4.37 -3.96 -4.15
N LYS A 70 -5.18 -3.15 -4.84
CA LYS A 70 -6.31 -3.63 -5.62
C LYS A 70 -5.88 -4.64 -6.70
N ALA A 71 -4.82 -4.35 -7.45
CA ALA A 71 -4.31 -5.26 -8.47
C ALA A 71 -3.83 -6.60 -7.88
N VAL A 72 -3.19 -6.58 -6.71
CA VAL A 72 -2.75 -7.79 -6.02
C VAL A 72 -3.95 -8.59 -5.48
N ASP A 73 -4.94 -7.93 -4.90
CA ASP A 73 -6.16 -8.58 -4.40
C ASP A 73 -6.96 -9.25 -5.54
N GLU A 74 -7.09 -8.57 -6.67
CA GLU A 74 -7.71 -9.13 -7.87
C GLU A 74 -6.93 -10.33 -8.40
N SER A 75 -5.59 -10.31 -8.31
CA SER A 75 -4.74 -11.43 -8.71
C SER A 75 -4.92 -12.64 -7.80
N TYR A 76 -4.97 -12.44 -6.49
CA TYR A 76 -5.27 -13.52 -5.54
C TYR A 76 -6.66 -14.10 -5.76
N LYS A 77 -7.67 -13.26 -6.02
CA LYS A 77 -9.02 -13.73 -6.34
C LYS A 77 -9.04 -14.61 -7.59
N LYS A 78 -8.37 -14.21 -8.67
CA LYS A 78 -8.28 -15.03 -9.91
C LYS A 78 -7.62 -16.37 -9.65
N VAL A 79 -6.57 -16.40 -8.83
CA VAL A 79 -5.89 -17.64 -8.43
C VAL A 79 -6.81 -18.52 -7.59
N GLU A 80 -7.54 -17.95 -6.62
CA GLU A 80 -8.54 -18.65 -5.82
C GLU A 80 -9.67 -19.22 -6.70
N ASP A 81 -10.19 -18.46 -7.67
CA ASP A 81 -11.22 -18.89 -8.62
C ASP A 81 -10.72 -20.02 -9.54
N PHE A 82 -9.46 -20.00 -9.98
CA PHE A 82 -8.87 -21.04 -10.82
C PHE A 82 -8.64 -22.36 -10.06
N PHE A 83 -8.29 -22.29 -8.77
CA PHE A 83 -8.02 -23.46 -7.93
C PHE A 83 -9.21 -23.89 -7.04
N GLY A 84 -10.32 -23.15 -7.07
CA GLY A 84 -11.60 -23.48 -6.45
C GLY A 84 -12.14 -24.79 -6.99
#